data_AF-A0A7C7JVH8-F1
#
_entry.id   AF-A0A7C7JVH8-F1
#
_cell.length_a   1.000
_cell.length_b   1.000
_cell.length_c   1.000
_cell.angle_alpha   90.00
_cell.angle_beta   90.00
_cell.angle_gamma   90.00
#
_symmetry.space_group_name_H-M   'P 1'
#
loop_
_entity.id
_entity.type
_entity.pdbx_description
1 polymer ?
#
loop_
_entity_poly.entity_id
_entity_poly.type
_entity_poly.pdbx_seq_one_letter_code
_entity_poly.pdbx_strand_id
1 'polypeptide(L)'
;ATFFCIGDNIRKHPEILKKISDHGHSIGNHTFNHLNGWKTNTNSYIENTDKAQNTLEKVLDSESFSTKKLFRPPYGKIKNKQARVLLKKGYQIIMWSVISYDWNKNLKAEKCLNNVLKHTKEGSLIVFHDSVKAKKNLQYVLPKVLTYYTEKGYKFEAL
;
A
#
# COMPACT_ATOMS: atom_id res chain seq x y z
N ALA A 1 10.76 -1.06 -0.66
CA ALA A 1 9.43 -0.46 -0.33
C ALA A 1 8.34 -1.51 -0.49
N THR A 2 7.12 -1.25 0.00
CA THR A 2 5.98 -2.17 -0.12
C THR A 2 4.82 -1.51 -0.86
N PHE A 3 4.34 -2.12 -1.93
CA PHE A 3 3.24 -1.61 -2.76
C PHE A 3 1.95 -2.40 -2.48
N PHE A 4 0.92 -1.71 -2.01
CA PHE A 4 -0.41 -2.30 -1.85
C PHE A 4 -1.23 -2.04 -3.11
N CYS A 5 -1.32 -3.04 -3.97
CA CYS A 5 -1.84 -2.92 -5.33
C CYS A 5 -3.34 -3.20 -5.41
N ILE A 6 -4.04 -2.39 -6.21
CA ILE A 6 -5.46 -2.56 -6.52
C ILE A 6 -5.57 -3.57 -7.68
N GLY A 7 -6.38 -4.62 -7.51
CA GLY A 7 -6.54 -5.70 -8.50
C GLY A 7 -6.93 -5.20 -9.90
N ASP A 8 -7.84 -4.21 -9.99
CA ASP A 8 -8.22 -3.64 -11.28
C ASP A 8 -7.07 -2.93 -12.01
N ASN A 9 -6.17 -2.27 -11.26
CA ASN A 9 -4.99 -1.63 -11.84
C ASN A 9 -3.97 -2.67 -12.31
N ILE A 10 -3.79 -3.76 -11.56
CA ILE A 10 -2.92 -4.87 -11.96
C ILE A 10 -3.42 -5.48 -13.28
N ARG A 11 -4.74 -5.71 -13.38
CA ARG A 11 -5.36 -6.23 -14.61
C ARG A 11 -5.08 -5.32 -15.82
N LYS A 12 -5.12 -4.01 -15.62
CA LYS A 12 -4.91 -3.01 -16.69
C LYS A 12 -3.44 -2.78 -17.03
N HIS A 13 -2.55 -2.95 -16.06
CA HIS A 13 -1.12 -2.61 -16.16
C HIS A 13 -0.24 -3.71 -15.52
N PRO A 14 -0.31 -4.97 -16.00
CA PRO A 14 0.44 -6.07 -15.42
C PRO A 14 1.96 -5.87 -15.52
N GLU A 15 2.44 -5.16 -16.55
CA GLU A 15 3.84 -4.81 -16.76
C GLU A 15 4.41 -3.93 -15.64
N ILE A 16 3.59 -3.07 -15.04
CA ILE A 16 4.01 -2.24 -13.91
C ILE A 16 4.21 -3.11 -12.67
N LEU A 17 3.32 -4.07 -12.43
CA LEU A 17 3.44 -4.98 -11.29
C LEU A 17 4.73 -5.82 -11.39
N LYS A 18 5.05 -6.34 -12.59
CA LYS A 18 6.31 -7.05 -12.83
C LYS A 18 7.51 -6.17 -12.51
N LYS A 19 7.54 -4.94 -13.02
CA LYS A 19 8.61 -3.98 -12.68
C LYS A 19 8.75 -3.75 -11.17
N ILE A 20 7.65 -3.60 -10.43
CA ILE A 20 7.70 -3.45 -8.97
C ILE A 20 8.40 -4.66 -8.33
N SER A 21 8.06 -5.87 -8.76
CA SER A 21 8.68 -7.11 -8.30
C SER A 21 10.16 -7.21 -8.67
N ASP A 22 10.51 -6.92 -9.94
CA ASP A 22 11.88 -7.02 -10.46
C ASP A 22 12.85 -6.05 -9.78
N HIS A 23 12.35 -4.93 -9.25
CA HIS A 23 13.13 -3.96 -8.45
C HIS A 23 13.18 -4.31 -6.96
N GLY A 24 12.77 -5.52 -6.58
CA GLY A 24 12.89 -6.04 -5.22
C GLY A 24 11.93 -5.39 -4.22
N HIS A 25 10.79 -4.87 -4.66
CA HIS A 25 9.78 -4.32 -3.76
C HIS A 25 8.80 -5.40 -3.29
N SER A 26 8.38 -5.34 -2.02
CA SER A 26 7.30 -6.20 -1.52
C SER A 26 5.96 -5.77 -2.12
N ILE A 27 5.08 -6.74 -2.33
CA ILE A 27 3.75 -6.54 -2.93
C ILE A 27 2.68 -7.01 -1.95
N GLY A 28 1.62 -6.22 -1.83
CA GLY A 28 0.47 -6.51 -0.98
C GLY A 28 -0.84 -6.24 -1.68
N ASN A 29 -1.91 -6.79 -1.14
CA ASN A 29 -3.26 -6.70 -1.67
C ASN A 29 -4.00 -5.47 -1.12
N HIS A 30 -4.66 -4.71 -2.01
CA HIS A 30 -5.47 -3.55 -1.67
C HIS A 30 -6.92 -3.63 -2.17
N THR A 31 -7.47 -4.85 -2.22
CA THR A 31 -8.76 -5.23 -2.85
C THR A 31 -8.76 -5.02 -4.37
N PHE A 32 -9.73 -5.61 -5.07
CA PHE A 32 -9.81 -5.49 -6.53
C PHE A 32 -10.36 -4.14 -6.98
N ASN A 33 -11.39 -3.63 -6.29
CA ASN A 33 -12.08 -2.38 -6.66
C ASN A 33 -11.91 -1.26 -5.63
N HIS A 34 -10.90 -1.34 -4.75
CA HIS A 34 -10.66 -0.35 -3.69
C HIS A 34 -11.88 -0.15 -2.77
N LEU A 35 -12.49 -1.26 -2.35
CA LEU A 35 -13.74 -1.25 -1.58
C LEU A 35 -13.54 -0.74 -0.14
N ASN A 36 -14.46 0.09 0.33
CA ASN A 36 -14.49 0.51 1.74
C ASN A 36 -15.14 -0.57 2.61
N GLY A 37 -14.37 -1.22 3.47
CA GLY A 37 -14.83 -2.38 4.26
C GLY A 37 -16.02 -2.06 5.18
N TRP A 38 -16.18 -0.81 5.65
CA TRP A 38 -17.33 -0.42 6.47
C TRP A 38 -18.63 -0.35 5.67
N LYS A 39 -18.53 0.04 4.39
CA LYS A 39 -19.69 0.20 3.48
C LYS A 39 -20.02 -1.07 2.69
N THR A 40 -19.16 -2.09 2.73
CA THR A 40 -19.38 -3.36 2.03
C THR A 40 -19.76 -4.46 3.00
N ASN A 41 -20.62 -5.39 2.59
CA ASN A 41 -20.89 -6.60 3.37
C ASN A 41 -19.63 -7.50 3.42
N THR A 42 -19.61 -8.48 4.34
CA THR A 42 -18.38 -9.28 4.53
C THR A 42 -18.06 -10.15 3.31
N ASN A 43 -19.03 -10.87 2.75
CA ASN A 43 -18.78 -11.81 1.66
C ASN A 43 -18.25 -11.10 0.42
N SER A 44 -18.92 -10.03 -0.03
CA SER A 44 -18.46 -9.26 -1.19
C SER A 44 -17.10 -8.61 -0.97
N TYR A 45 -16.75 -8.21 0.26
CA TYR A 45 -15.43 -7.66 0.55
C TYR A 45 -14.32 -8.72 0.45
N ILE A 46 -14.58 -9.94 0.96
CA ILE A 46 -13.64 -11.06 0.90
C ILE A 46 -13.48 -11.56 -0.53
N GLU A 47 -14.58 -11.74 -1.27
CA GLU A 47 -14.55 -12.11 -2.70
C GLU A 47 -13.76 -11.09 -3.52
N ASN A 48 -13.93 -9.79 -3.26
CA ASN A 48 -13.19 -8.74 -3.93
C ASN A 48 -11.69 -8.77 -3.57
N THR A 49 -11.35 -9.15 -2.35
CA THR A 49 -9.96 -9.33 -1.90
C THR A 49 -9.32 -10.54 -2.57
N ASP A 50 -10.03 -11.67 -2.60
CA ASP A 50 -9.57 -12.91 -3.24
C ASP A 50 -9.41 -12.73 -4.75
N LYS A 51 -10.31 -11.97 -5.41
CA LYS A 51 -10.14 -11.61 -6.82
C LYS A 51 -8.85 -10.84 -7.09
N ALA A 52 -8.48 -9.90 -6.21
CA ALA A 52 -7.21 -9.19 -6.32
C ALA A 52 -6.01 -10.11 -6.09
N GLN A 53 -6.09 -11.02 -5.11
CA GLN A 53 -5.04 -11.99 -4.83
C GLN A 53 -4.79 -12.92 -6.03
N ASN A 54 -5.86 -13.47 -6.60
CA ASN A 54 -5.77 -14.31 -7.79
C ASN A 54 -5.18 -13.53 -8.98
N THR A 55 -5.41 -12.21 -9.07
CA THR A 55 -4.84 -11.38 -10.13
C THR A 55 -3.34 -11.15 -9.91
N LEU A 56 -2.91 -10.93 -8.66
CA LEU A 56 -1.49 -10.84 -8.29
C LEU A 56 -0.74 -12.12 -8.64
N GLU A 57 -1.25 -13.26 -8.18
CA GLU A 57 -0.62 -14.58 -8.36
C GLU A 57 -0.51 -14.96 -9.84
N LYS A 58 -1.52 -14.61 -10.66
CA LYS A 58 -1.49 -14.83 -12.11
C LYS A 58 -0.45 -14.00 -12.87
N VAL A 59 -0.05 -12.84 -12.34
CA VAL A 59 0.88 -11.94 -13.04
C VAL A 59 2.32 -12.17 -12.61
N LEU A 60 2.55 -12.54 -11.35
CA LEU A 60 3.89 -12.59 -10.76
C LEU A 60 4.58 -13.95 -10.85
N ASP A 61 3.87 -15.01 -11.27
CA ASP A 61 4.32 -16.40 -11.24
C ASP A 61 4.79 -16.87 -9.84
N SER A 62 4.57 -18.14 -9.50
CA SER A 62 4.72 -18.62 -8.12
C SER A 62 6.16 -18.59 -7.57
N GLU A 63 7.17 -18.50 -8.42
CA GLU A 63 8.59 -18.52 -8.02
C GLU A 63 9.11 -17.16 -7.54
N SER A 64 8.53 -16.05 -8.03
CA SER A 64 8.94 -14.68 -7.66
C SER A 64 8.05 -14.06 -6.57
N PHE A 65 6.93 -14.71 -6.23
CA PHE A 65 5.97 -14.15 -5.28
C PHE A 65 6.31 -14.48 -3.84
N SER A 66 6.47 -13.44 -3.01
CA SER A 66 6.63 -13.58 -1.56
C SER A 66 5.49 -14.41 -0.96
N THR A 67 5.84 -15.41 -0.15
CA THR A 67 4.89 -16.30 0.52
C THR A 67 3.98 -15.59 1.54
N LYS A 68 4.31 -14.35 1.92
CA LYS A 68 3.53 -13.57 2.88
C LYS A 68 2.39 -12.81 2.20
N LYS A 69 1.15 -13.16 2.52
CA LYS A 69 -0.04 -12.45 2.05
C LYS A 69 -0.23 -11.13 2.80
N LEU A 70 0.41 -10.06 2.34
CA LEU A 70 0.19 -8.72 2.90
C LEU A 70 -1.15 -8.14 2.42
N PHE A 71 -1.91 -7.51 3.32
CA PHE A 71 -3.16 -6.85 3.01
C PHE A 71 -3.27 -5.50 3.71
N ARG A 72 -3.67 -4.45 2.97
CA ARG A 72 -4.05 -3.17 3.58
C ARG A 72 -5.50 -2.87 3.22
N PRO A 73 -6.39 -2.59 4.18
CA PRO A 73 -7.76 -2.22 3.84
C PRO A 73 -7.81 -0.83 3.22
N PRO A 74 -8.53 -0.63 2.09
CA PRO A 74 -8.78 0.69 1.54
C PRO A 74 -9.34 1.65 2.59
N TYR A 75 -8.84 2.89 2.58
CA TYR A 75 -9.20 3.94 3.54
C TYR A 75 -8.89 3.60 5.02
N GLY A 76 -8.18 2.50 5.30
CA GLY A 76 -8.01 2.00 6.66
C GLY A 76 -9.31 1.46 7.27
N LYS A 77 -10.31 1.12 6.46
CA LYS A 77 -11.65 0.74 6.92
C LYS A 77 -11.89 -0.74 6.72
N ILE A 78 -11.96 -1.47 7.82
CA ILE A 78 -12.25 -2.90 7.88
C ILE A 78 -13.14 -3.22 9.09
N LYS A 79 -14.06 -4.18 8.94
CA LYS A 79 -14.90 -4.70 10.04
C LYS A 79 -14.18 -5.85 10.74
N ASN A 80 -14.45 -6.05 12.04
CA ASN A 80 -13.88 -7.17 12.81
C ASN A 80 -14.14 -8.54 12.15
N LYS A 81 -15.34 -8.75 11.59
CA LYS A 81 -15.67 -9.99 10.87
C LYS A 81 -14.81 -10.19 9.61
N GLN A 82 -14.58 -9.13 8.83
CA GLN A 82 -13.71 -9.17 7.65
C GLN A 82 -12.26 -9.47 8.06
N ALA A 83 -11.75 -8.76 9.07
CA ALA A 83 -10.39 -8.96 9.57
C ALA A 83 -10.14 -10.41 10.02
N ARG A 84 -11.06 -10.99 10.80
CA ARG A 84 -10.96 -12.40 11.23
C ARG A 84 -10.90 -13.39 10.06
N VAL A 85 -11.69 -13.16 9.01
CA VAL A 85 -11.67 -14.03 7.83
C VAL A 85 -10.34 -13.91 7.08
N LEU A 86 -9.83 -12.68 6.88
CA LEU A 86 -8.55 -12.47 6.22
C LEU A 86 -7.38 -13.07 7.01
N LEU A 87 -7.36 -12.90 8.34
CA LEU A 87 -6.34 -13.52 9.20
C LEU A 87 -6.36 -15.05 9.10
N LYS A 88 -7.55 -15.68 9.11
CA LYS A 88 -7.70 -17.13 8.91
C LYS A 88 -7.23 -17.62 7.53
N LYS A 89 -7.29 -16.74 6.52
CA LYS A 89 -6.78 -17.02 5.16
C LYS A 89 -5.28 -16.75 5.01
N GLY A 90 -4.59 -16.45 6.11
CA GLY A 90 -3.14 -16.22 6.16
C GLY A 90 -2.70 -14.80 5.81
N TYR A 91 -3.63 -13.84 5.72
CA TYR A 91 -3.25 -12.45 5.47
C TYR A 91 -2.67 -11.78 6.71
N GLN A 92 -1.61 -10.99 6.53
CA GLN A 92 -1.15 -10.01 7.49
C GLN A 92 -1.79 -8.65 7.17
N ILE A 93 -2.58 -8.13 8.11
CA ILE A 93 -3.29 -6.86 7.92
C ILE A 93 -2.38 -5.71 8.34
N ILE A 94 -1.98 -4.88 7.39
CA ILE A 94 -1.00 -3.80 7.56
C ILE A 94 -1.70 -2.44 7.50
N MET A 95 -1.65 -1.72 8.61
CA MET A 95 -2.09 -0.32 8.70
C MET A 95 -0.90 0.63 8.46
N TRP A 96 -0.88 1.78 9.11
CA TRP A 96 0.21 2.75 9.04
C TRP A 96 0.33 3.51 10.35
N SER A 97 1.49 4.09 10.61
CA SER A 97 1.69 5.02 11.71
C SER A 97 1.71 6.48 11.23
N VAL A 98 2.17 6.72 10.01
CA VAL A 98 2.26 8.05 9.41
C VAL A 98 1.60 8.06 8.04
N ILE A 99 0.75 9.05 7.78
CA ILE A 99 0.11 9.22 6.50
C ILE A 99 0.49 10.58 5.93
N SER A 100 0.99 10.61 4.69
CA SER A 100 1.56 11.82 4.11
C SER A 100 0.50 12.86 3.74
N TYR A 101 -0.71 12.43 3.39
CA TYR A 101 -1.76 13.26 2.75
C TYR A 101 -1.38 13.77 1.34
N ASP A 102 -0.46 13.09 0.67
CA ASP A 102 0.00 13.41 -0.68
C ASP A 102 -1.12 13.49 -1.73
N TRP A 103 -2.20 12.70 -1.59
CA TRP A 103 -3.37 12.74 -2.47
C TRP A 103 -4.24 14.00 -2.35
N ASN A 104 -4.06 14.82 -1.30
CA ASN A 104 -4.85 16.04 -1.11
C ASN A 104 -4.32 17.18 -1.99
N LYS A 105 -5.04 17.48 -3.07
CA LYS A 105 -4.67 18.53 -4.03
C LYS A 105 -4.61 19.95 -3.45
N ASN A 106 -5.33 20.20 -2.35
CA ASN A 106 -5.35 21.49 -1.68
C ASN A 106 -4.19 21.65 -0.68
N LEU A 107 -3.47 20.56 -0.38
CA LEU A 107 -2.32 20.57 0.50
C LEU A 107 -1.04 20.88 -0.30
N LYS A 108 -0.32 21.92 0.12
CA LYS A 108 1.02 22.23 -0.42
C LYS A 108 2.01 21.11 -0.09
N ALA A 109 2.93 20.83 -1.01
CA ALA A 109 3.90 19.73 -0.85
C ALA A 109 4.79 19.90 0.39
N GLU A 110 5.13 21.13 0.78
CA GLU A 110 5.90 21.45 1.98
C GLU A 110 5.14 21.08 3.26
N LYS A 111 3.81 21.27 3.28
CA LYS A 111 2.98 20.84 4.42
C LYS A 111 2.92 19.32 4.52
N CYS A 112 2.86 18.63 3.39
CA CYS A 112 2.94 17.17 3.32
C CYS A 112 4.30 16.67 3.86
N LEU A 113 5.41 17.28 3.41
CA LEU A 113 6.76 16.98 3.90
C LEU A 113 6.86 17.20 5.41
N ASN A 114 6.50 18.38 5.91
CA ASN A 114 6.57 18.71 7.33
C ASN A 114 5.74 17.75 8.18
N ASN A 115 4.57 17.33 7.69
CA ASN A 115 3.76 16.34 8.37
C ASN A 115 4.47 14.98 8.48
N VAL A 116 5.11 14.50 7.41
CA VAL A 116 5.88 13.24 7.45
C VAL A 116 7.08 13.36 8.39
N LEU A 117 7.86 14.45 8.27
CA LEU A 117 9.07 14.65 9.07
C LEU A 117 8.78 14.79 10.57
N LYS A 118 7.66 15.43 10.93
CA LYS A 118 7.27 15.66 12.32
C LYS A 118 6.83 14.39 13.04
N HIS A 119 6.17 13.46 12.35
CA HIS A 119 5.50 12.32 12.99
C HIS A 119 6.21 10.98 12.78
N THR A 120 7.21 10.92 11.91
CA THR A 120 7.98 9.70 11.68
C THR A 120 9.05 9.54 12.75
N LYS A 121 9.06 8.34 13.34
CA LYS A 121 10.06 7.83 14.29
C LYS A 121 10.51 6.43 13.88
N GLU A 122 11.50 5.87 14.55
CA GLU A 122 11.92 4.48 14.35
C GLU A 122 10.73 3.51 14.37
N GLY A 123 10.72 2.55 13.45
CA GLY A 123 9.63 1.58 13.27
C GLY A 123 8.36 2.13 12.59
N SER A 124 8.36 3.37 12.11
CA SER A 124 7.18 3.95 11.45
C SER A 124 6.90 3.33 10.08
N LEU A 125 5.61 3.09 9.81
CA LEU A 125 5.09 2.77 8.48
C LEU A 125 4.48 4.02 7.86
N ILE A 126 5.17 4.57 6.86
CA ILE A 126 4.77 5.80 6.17
C ILE A 126 3.97 5.46 4.91
N VAL A 127 2.81 6.10 4.73
CA VAL A 127 1.96 5.91 3.55
C VAL A 127 2.11 7.04 2.55
N PHE A 128 2.41 6.63 1.32
CA PHE A 128 2.36 7.41 0.10
C PHE A 128 1.42 6.72 -0.89
N HIS A 129 0.92 7.46 -1.88
CA HIS A 129 0.00 6.98 -2.90
C HIS A 129 0.59 7.17 -4.29
N ASP A 130 0.74 6.07 -5.03
CA ASP A 130 1.05 6.13 -6.46
C ASP A 130 -0.24 6.34 -7.26
N SER A 131 -0.68 7.59 -7.36
CA SER A 131 -1.87 7.96 -8.13
C SER A 131 -1.70 9.32 -8.79
N VAL A 132 -2.47 9.58 -9.86
CA VAL A 132 -2.48 10.87 -10.55
C VAL A 132 -2.77 12.04 -9.59
N LYS A 133 -3.62 11.82 -8.58
CA LYS A 133 -3.94 12.85 -7.56
C LYS A 133 -2.75 13.17 -6.67
N ALA A 134 -1.95 12.17 -6.33
CA ALA A 134 -0.82 12.30 -5.42
C ALA A 134 0.48 12.69 -6.13
N LYS A 135 0.63 12.40 -7.43
CA LYS A 135 1.86 12.57 -8.21
C LYS A 135 2.60 13.88 -7.93
N LYS A 136 1.91 15.02 -7.98
CA LYS A 136 2.50 16.35 -7.74
C LYS A 136 3.22 16.44 -6.39
N ASN A 137 2.55 16.01 -5.31
CA ASN A 137 3.11 16.08 -3.97
C ASN A 137 4.13 14.95 -3.75
N LEU A 138 3.83 13.74 -4.21
CA LEU A 138 4.71 12.58 -4.07
C LEU A 138 6.10 12.83 -4.65
N GLN A 139 6.18 13.35 -5.88
CA GLN A 139 7.45 13.61 -6.57
C GLN A 139 8.32 14.64 -5.83
N TYR A 140 7.72 15.56 -5.09
CA TYR A 140 8.44 16.52 -4.27
C TYR A 140 8.85 15.94 -2.90
N VAL A 141 7.93 15.23 -2.24
CA VAL A 141 8.05 14.84 -0.82
C VAL A 141 8.92 13.60 -0.66
N LEU A 142 8.72 12.57 -1.49
CA LEU A 142 9.38 11.28 -1.31
C LEU A 142 10.92 11.40 -1.34
N PRO A 143 11.56 12.07 -2.32
CA PRO A 143 13.02 12.20 -2.32
C PRO A 143 13.56 12.92 -1.08
N LYS A 144 12.86 13.96 -0.61
CA LYS A 144 13.28 14.74 0.56
C LYS A 144 13.15 13.95 1.86
N VAL A 145 12.10 13.14 2.00
CA VAL A 145 11.92 12.23 3.14
C VAL A 145 13.03 11.17 3.14
N LEU A 146 13.33 10.57 1.98
CA LEU A 146 14.39 9.57 1.85
C LEU A 146 15.75 10.16 2.24
N THR A 147 16.12 11.32 1.70
CA THR A 147 17.38 12.02 2.05
C THR A 147 17.44 12.35 3.54
N TYR A 148 16.41 13.02 4.08
CA TYR A 148 16.40 13.49 5.47
C TYR A 148 16.61 12.36 6.49
N TYR A 149 15.95 11.21 6.30
CA TYR A 149 16.07 10.08 7.22
C TYR A 149 17.33 9.26 6.97
N THR A 150 17.81 9.16 5.72
CA THR A 150 19.11 8.55 5.43
C THR A 150 20.25 9.30 6.12
N GLU A 151 20.25 10.65 6.06
CA GLU A 151 21.23 11.51 6.76
C GLU A 151 21.17 11.36 8.28
N LYS A 152 20.03 10.94 8.83
CA LYS A 152 19.85 10.62 10.24
C LYS A 152 20.19 9.17 10.61
N GLY A 153 20.67 8.38 9.66
CA GLY A 153 21.06 6.98 9.88
C GLY A 153 19.91 5.97 9.84
N TYR A 154 18.72 6.36 9.38
CA TYR A 154 17.61 5.42 9.19
C TYR A 154 17.84 4.54 7.97
N LYS A 155 17.30 3.33 8.03
CA LYS A 155 17.19 2.42 6.88
C LYS A 155 15.72 2.26 6.47
N PHE A 156 15.50 2.03 5.19
CA PHE A 156 14.17 1.83 4.62
C PHE A 156 14.02 0.38 4.19
N GLU A 157 13.13 -0.34 4.85
CA GLU A 157 12.88 -1.76 4.57
C GLU A 157 11.52 -1.97 3.92
N ALA A 158 11.42 -3.02 3.11
CA ALA A 158 10.12 -3.56 2.73
C ALA A 158 9.54 -4.41 3.88
N LEU A 159 8.23 -4.65 3.84
CA LEU A 159 7.52 -5.50 4.80
C LEU A 159 7.68 -6.98 4.46
#